data_AF-A0A914Y598-F1
#
_entry.id   AF-A0A914Y598-F1
#
_cell.length_a   1.000
_cell.length_b   1.000
_cell.length_c   1.000
_cell.angle_alpha   90.00
_cell.angle_beta   90.00
_cell.angle_gamma   90.00
#
_symmetry.space_group_name_H-M   'P 1'
#
loop_
_entity.id
_entity.type
_entity.pdbx_description
1 polymer ?
#
loop_
_entity_poly.entity_id
_entity_poly.type
_entity_poly.pdbx_seq_one_letter_code
_entity_poly.pdbx_strand_id
1 'polypeptide(L)'
;MEGTCYINDVRLLTNSCACAGHQSEQCVMIRELFDLKGFNEIRCLHLEDEMPKPNDGIPDSYMNIIMHKLNKNVETLQLTNLDLSFINVLTFASFANFRNITHLVFVDCSFPSDLDQNKFIKSITPILPMVENLEITGTPFVNDQFGFALAKFGFSLANVNLQRCQNISAITIASFCTCTGSDERKRPIVFDLHSTKFNVDDLDRILHHPVLRQEKLWDVNLADLRHLTGRITVTVTNNKDNGYTVFY
;
A
#
# COMPACT_ATOMS: atom_id res chain seq x y z
N MET A 1 -3.86 -24.15 -3.63
CA MET A 1 -3.95 -22.92 -2.84
C MET A 1 -5.33 -22.89 -2.18
N GLU A 2 -5.39 -22.85 -0.86
CA GLU A 2 -6.66 -22.62 -0.15
C GLU A 2 -6.73 -21.12 0.07
N GLY A 3 -7.51 -20.45 -0.77
CA GLY A 3 -7.67 -19.01 -0.74
C GLY A 3 -8.95 -18.63 -0.02
N THR A 4 -8.89 -17.69 0.91
CA THR A 4 -10.07 -17.06 1.47
C THR A 4 -10.29 -15.72 0.78
N CYS A 5 -11.49 -15.51 0.24
CA CYS A 5 -11.96 -14.25 -0.29
C CYS A 5 -13.05 -13.70 0.64
N TYR A 6 -12.98 -12.44 1.09
CA TYR A 6 -14.08 -11.80 1.81
C TYR A 6 -14.68 -10.69 0.94
N ILE A 7 -16.02 -10.69 0.87
CA ILE A 7 -16.80 -9.72 0.10
C ILE A 7 -17.84 -9.12 1.02
N ASN A 8 -17.69 -7.84 1.38
CA ASN A 8 -18.57 -7.18 2.35
C ASN A 8 -18.80 -8.04 3.61
N ASP A 9 -17.72 -8.56 4.21
CA ASP A 9 -17.71 -9.46 5.36
C ASP A 9 -18.24 -10.89 5.12
N VAL A 10 -18.64 -11.22 3.89
CA VAL A 10 -19.00 -12.59 3.51
C VAL A 10 -17.75 -13.37 3.11
N ARG A 11 -17.40 -14.39 3.89
CA ARG A 11 -16.29 -15.30 3.59
C ARG A 11 -16.69 -16.27 2.47
N LEU A 12 -16.00 -16.15 1.34
CA LEU A 12 -15.97 -17.09 0.24
C LEU A 12 -14.66 -17.89 0.32
N LEU A 13 -14.78 -19.18 0.63
CA LEU A 13 -13.64 -20.09 0.55
C LEU A 13 -13.47 -20.52 -0.90
N THR A 14 -12.35 -20.17 -1.51
CA THR A 14 -11.96 -20.63 -2.84
C THR A 14 -10.77 -21.57 -2.72
N ASN A 15 -11.02 -22.87 -2.79
CA ASN A 15 -9.94 -23.84 -2.92
C ASN A 15 -9.46 -23.82 -4.37
N SER A 16 -8.38 -23.10 -4.64
CA SER A 16 -7.74 -23.07 -5.94
C SER A 16 -6.82 -24.27 -6.15
N CYS A 17 -7.03 -25.00 -7.24
CA CYS A 17 -6.22 -26.16 -7.60
C CYS A 17 -5.26 -25.72 -8.72
N ALA A 18 -3.98 -26.08 -8.59
CA ALA A 18 -2.92 -25.67 -9.50
C ALA A 18 -2.99 -26.30 -10.90
N CYS A 19 -3.81 -27.33 -11.12
CA CYS A 19 -3.83 -27.99 -12.41
C CYS A 19 -4.60 -27.15 -13.45
N ALA A 20 -4.10 -27.10 -14.69
CA ALA A 20 -4.62 -26.24 -15.74
C ALA A 20 -6.13 -26.43 -16.00
N GLY A 21 -6.65 -27.66 -15.84
CA GLY A 21 -8.08 -27.95 -15.92
C GLY A 21 -8.89 -27.20 -14.87
N HIS A 22 -8.59 -27.41 -13.59
CA HIS A 22 -9.31 -26.75 -12.49
C HIS A 22 -9.07 -25.23 -12.42
N GLN A 23 -7.91 -24.73 -12.86
CA GLN A 23 -7.68 -23.28 -12.97
C GLN A 23 -8.69 -22.62 -13.94
N SER A 24 -8.97 -23.27 -15.07
CA SER A 24 -9.94 -22.75 -16.05
C SER A 24 -11.36 -22.72 -15.48
N GLU A 25 -11.78 -23.78 -14.78
CA GLU A 25 -13.08 -23.87 -14.10
C GLU A 25 -13.21 -22.81 -13.00
N GLN A 26 -12.13 -22.56 -12.25
CA GLN A 26 -12.09 -21.54 -11.20
C GLN A 26 -12.21 -20.13 -11.77
N CYS A 27 -11.55 -19.85 -12.90
CA CYS A 27 -11.71 -18.58 -13.60
C CYS A 27 -13.15 -18.36 -14.07
N VAL A 28 -13.84 -19.43 -14.51
CA VAL A 28 -15.26 -19.38 -14.88
C VAL A 28 -16.11 -19.11 -13.64
N MET A 29 -15.93 -19.87 -12.56
CA MET A 29 -16.69 -19.70 -11.32
C MET A 29 -16.56 -18.28 -10.75
N ILE A 30 -15.34 -17.72 -10.73
CA ILE A 30 -15.11 -16.35 -10.25
C ILE A 30 -15.78 -15.34 -11.16
N ARG A 31 -15.67 -15.52 -12.48
CA ARG A 31 -16.34 -14.62 -13.42
C ARG A 31 -17.84 -14.63 -13.22
N GLU A 32 -18.45 -15.80 -13.09
CA GLU A 32 -19.88 -15.95 -12.83
C GLU A 32 -20.28 -15.34 -11.50
N LEU A 33 -19.47 -15.54 -10.47
CA LEU A 33 -19.64 -14.94 -9.15
C LEU A 33 -19.65 -13.39 -9.25
N PHE A 34 -18.70 -12.78 -9.97
CA PHE A 34 -18.71 -11.34 -10.24
C PHE A 34 -19.88 -10.86 -11.11
N ASP A 35 -20.51 -11.74 -11.88
CA ASP A 35 -21.67 -11.43 -12.71
C ASP A 35 -23.02 -11.62 -11.96
N LEU A 36 -23.01 -12.13 -10.72
CA LEU A 36 -24.22 -12.23 -9.89
C LEU A 36 -24.75 -10.85 -9.52
N LYS A 37 -26.09 -10.70 -9.51
CA LYS A 37 -26.75 -9.49 -9.01
C LYS A 37 -26.32 -9.23 -7.56
N GLY A 38 -25.83 -8.03 -7.29
CA GLY A 38 -25.30 -7.61 -5.97
C GLY A 38 -23.78 -7.50 -5.91
N PHE A 39 -23.03 -8.12 -6.83
CA PHE A 39 -21.56 -7.94 -6.89
C PHE A 39 -21.13 -6.51 -7.23
N ASN A 40 -22.01 -5.73 -7.86
CA ASN A 40 -21.82 -4.29 -8.07
C ASN A 40 -21.97 -3.45 -6.79
N GLU A 41 -22.22 -4.06 -5.64
CA GLU A 41 -22.33 -3.40 -4.32
C GLU A 41 -21.12 -3.68 -3.43
N ILE A 42 -20.12 -4.41 -3.93
CA ILE A 42 -18.90 -4.70 -3.17
C ILE A 42 -18.14 -3.42 -2.88
N ARG A 43 -17.88 -3.21 -1.59
CA ARG A 43 -17.06 -2.10 -1.05
C ARG A 43 -15.75 -2.60 -0.48
N CYS A 44 -15.70 -3.83 0.02
CA CYS A 44 -14.49 -4.44 0.55
C CYS A 44 -14.21 -5.78 -0.15
N LEU A 45 -12.99 -5.93 -0.66
CA LEU A 45 -12.45 -7.20 -1.13
C LEU A 45 -11.17 -7.52 -0.36
N HIS A 46 -11.15 -8.67 0.31
CA HIS A 46 -9.96 -9.23 0.93
C HIS A 46 -9.65 -10.58 0.29
N LEU A 47 -8.46 -10.73 -0.28
CA LEU A 47 -7.93 -11.98 -0.79
C LEU A 47 -6.75 -12.43 0.08
N GLU A 48 -6.80 -13.67 0.54
CA GLU A 48 -5.78 -14.28 1.39
C GLU A 48 -5.46 -15.69 0.90
N ASP A 49 -4.18 -16.08 0.94
CA ASP A 49 -3.74 -17.46 0.77
C ASP A 49 -3.19 -17.98 2.11
N GLU A 50 -3.90 -18.95 2.69
CA GLU A 50 -3.54 -19.52 4.00
C GLU A 50 -2.40 -20.56 3.87
N MET A 51 -2.11 -21.05 2.66
CA MET A 51 -1.08 -22.06 2.41
C MET A 51 -0.27 -21.76 1.13
N PRO A 52 0.56 -20.71 1.13
CA PRO A 52 1.42 -20.39 0.00
C PRO A 52 2.41 -21.54 -0.20
N LYS A 53 2.24 -22.31 -1.27
CA LYS A 53 3.19 -23.34 -1.68
C LYS A 53 4.26 -22.70 -2.57
N PRO A 54 5.55 -22.96 -2.33
CA PRO A 54 6.60 -22.44 -3.20
C PRO A 54 6.38 -22.94 -4.64
N ASN A 55 6.32 -22.00 -5.59
CA ASN A 55 6.07 -22.20 -7.03
C ASN A 55 4.61 -22.44 -7.48
N ASP A 56 3.63 -22.15 -6.64
CA ASP A 56 2.20 -22.22 -7.00
C ASP A 56 1.53 -20.84 -6.87
N GLY A 57 2.15 -19.81 -7.46
CA GLY A 57 1.68 -18.44 -7.34
C GLY A 57 0.36 -18.20 -8.09
N ILE A 58 -0.32 -17.09 -7.76
CA ILE A 58 -1.62 -16.78 -8.36
C ILE A 58 -1.43 -16.58 -9.87
N PRO A 59 -2.20 -17.30 -10.72
CA PRO A 59 -2.17 -17.08 -12.15
C PRO A 59 -2.63 -15.65 -12.50
N ASP A 60 -1.95 -15.00 -13.45
CA ASP A 60 -2.35 -13.67 -13.92
C ASP A 60 -3.81 -13.60 -14.37
N SER A 61 -4.30 -14.63 -15.05
CA SER A 61 -5.70 -14.73 -15.49
C SER A 61 -6.70 -14.56 -14.35
N TYR A 62 -6.38 -15.10 -13.17
CA TYR A 62 -7.21 -15.03 -11.98
C TYR A 62 -7.29 -13.60 -11.46
N MET A 63 -6.12 -12.98 -11.20
CA MET A 63 -6.05 -11.61 -10.70
C MET A 63 -6.61 -10.62 -11.73
N ASN A 64 -6.36 -10.84 -13.01
CA ASN A 64 -6.87 -10.01 -14.09
C ASN A 64 -8.41 -10.02 -14.15
N ILE A 65 -9.05 -11.19 -13.99
CA ILE A 65 -10.51 -11.27 -13.89
C ILE A 65 -11.00 -10.46 -12.68
N ILE A 66 -10.40 -10.67 -11.51
CA ILE A 66 -10.78 -9.94 -10.30
C ILE A 66 -10.65 -8.44 -10.52
N MET A 67 -9.47 -7.95 -10.90
CA MET A 67 -9.20 -6.52 -11.04
C MET A 67 -10.06 -5.83 -12.10
N HIS A 68 -10.44 -6.53 -13.18
CA HIS A 68 -11.32 -5.97 -14.21
C HIS A 68 -12.81 -6.01 -13.86
N LYS A 69 -13.24 -7.03 -13.11
CA LYS A 69 -14.65 -7.21 -12.72
C LYS A 69 -14.98 -6.51 -11.41
N LEU A 70 -13.97 -6.23 -10.57
CA LEU A 70 -14.16 -5.57 -9.31
C LEU A 70 -14.81 -4.20 -9.53
N ASN A 71 -15.81 -3.92 -8.71
CA ASN A 71 -16.55 -2.67 -8.78
C ASN A 71 -15.61 -1.47 -8.65
N LYS A 72 -15.79 -0.46 -9.50
CA LYS A 72 -15.03 0.79 -9.43
C LYS A 72 -15.26 1.55 -8.12
N ASN A 73 -16.36 1.26 -7.42
CA ASN A 73 -16.71 1.83 -6.13
C ASN A 73 -16.15 1.07 -4.92
N VAL A 74 -15.26 0.09 -5.10
CA VAL A 74 -14.54 -0.53 -3.98
C VAL A 74 -13.78 0.53 -3.18
N GLU A 75 -13.92 0.42 -1.86
CA GLU A 75 -13.32 1.30 -0.86
C GLU A 75 -12.11 0.64 -0.20
N THR A 76 -12.14 -0.68 -0.03
CA THR A 76 -11.05 -1.46 0.57
C THR A 76 -10.63 -2.61 -0.33
N LEU A 77 -9.34 -2.65 -0.70
CA LEU A 77 -8.70 -3.81 -1.31
C LEU A 77 -7.56 -4.29 -0.41
N GLN A 78 -7.67 -5.55 0.02
CA GLN A 78 -6.67 -6.20 0.85
C GLN A 78 -6.18 -7.49 0.21
N LEU A 79 -4.86 -7.60 0.04
CA LEU A 79 -4.17 -8.78 -0.45
C LEU A 79 -3.20 -9.23 0.64
N THR A 80 -3.33 -10.46 1.12
CA THR A 80 -2.57 -10.99 2.27
C THR A 80 -1.95 -12.34 1.93
N ASN A 81 -0.64 -12.51 2.20
CA ASN A 81 0.10 -13.75 1.97
C ASN A 81 0.04 -14.27 0.52
N LEU A 82 -0.19 -13.39 -0.45
CA LEU A 82 -0.36 -13.76 -1.85
C LEU A 82 0.98 -13.80 -2.60
N ASP A 83 1.24 -14.89 -3.32
CA ASP A 83 2.33 -14.95 -4.29
C ASP A 83 1.89 -14.34 -5.63
N LEU A 84 2.16 -13.05 -5.83
CA LEU A 84 1.85 -12.31 -7.07
C LEU A 84 2.99 -12.38 -8.10
N SER A 85 3.98 -13.28 -7.94
CA SER A 85 5.17 -13.31 -8.80
C SER A 85 4.88 -13.58 -10.28
N PHE A 86 3.71 -14.16 -10.58
CA PHE A 86 3.26 -14.47 -11.95
C PHE A 86 2.28 -13.45 -12.53
N ILE A 87 1.96 -12.37 -11.80
CA ILE A 87 1.01 -11.35 -12.25
C ILE A 87 1.69 -10.41 -13.25
N ASN A 88 1.02 -10.17 -14.37
CA ASN A 88 1.52 -9.25 -15.39
C ASN A 88 1.48 -7.81 -14.87
N VAL A 89 2.50 -7.01 -15.21
CA VAL A 89 2.54 -5.57 -14.90
C VAL A 89 1.27 -4.84 -15.36
N LEU A 90 0.70 -5.21 -16.50
CA LEU A 90 -0.53 -4.61 -17.02
C LEU A 90 -1.75 -4.89 -16.13
N THR A 91 -1.77 -6.01 -15.40
CA THR A 91 -2.83 -6.30 -14.43
C THR A 91 -2.80 -5.30 -13.27
N PHE A 92 -1.62 -4.84 -12.86
CA PHE A 92 -1.51 -3.73 -11.90
C PHE A 92 -2.03 -2.42 -12.47
N ALA A 93 -1.96 -2.16 -13.78
CA ALA A 93 -2.50 -0.93 -14.35
C ALA A 93 -4.02 -0.78 -14.13
N SER A 94 -4.73 -1.88 -13.86
CA SER A 94 -6.15 -1.88 -13.50
C SER A 94 -6.46 -1.17 -12.18
N PHE A 95 -5.47 -0.88 -11.33
CA PHE A 95 -5.64 0.01 -10.16
C PHE A 95 -6.24 1.35 -10.55
N ALA A 96 -5.92 1.88 -11.72
CA ALA A 96 -6.45 3.15 -12.23
C ALA A 96 -7.99 3.16 -12.43
N ASN A 97 -8.65 2.00 -12.38
CA ASN A 97 -10.10 1.90 -12.53
C ASN A 97 -10.88 2.20 -11.24
N PHE A 98 -10.25 2.13 -10.07
CA PHE A 98 -10.92 2.43 -8.81
C PHE A 98 -11.17 3.92 -8.65
N ARG A 99 -12.34 4.26 -8.09
CA ARG A 99 -12.81 5.65 -7.94
C ARG A 99 -13.08 6.05 -6.49
N ASN A 100 -13.19 5.08 -5.58
CA ASN A 100 -13.50 5.33 -4.17
C ASN A 100 -12.54 4.60 -3.22
N ILE A 101 -11.40 4.10 -3.70
CA ILE A 101 -10.49 3.31 -2.86
C ILE A 101 -9.85 4.21 -1.81
N THR A 102 -10.13 3.90 -0.54
CA THR A 102 -9.60 4.60 0.63
C THR A 102 -8.60 3.74 1.40
N HIS A 103 -8.70 2.41 1.28
CA HIS A 103 -7.81 1.45 1.93
C HIS A 103 -7.17 0.54 0.89
N LEU A 104 -5.84 0.54 0.84
CA LEU A 104 -5.04 -0.32 -0.04
C LEU A 104 -4.03 -1.08 0.80
N VAL A 105 -4.15 -2.41 0.84
CA VAL A 105 -3.40 -3.28 1.74
C VAL A 105 -2.73 -4.42 0.97
N PHE A 106 -1.42 -4.54 1.11
CA PHE A 106 -0.59 -5.66 0.65
C PHE A 106 0.27 -6.16 1.81
N VAL A 107 -0.10 -7.28 2.41
CA VAL A 107 0.60 -7.86 3.56
C VAL A 107 1.29 -9.12 3.12
N ASP A 108 2.62 -9.17 3.29
CA ASP A 108 3.43 -10.35 3.00
C ASP A 108 3.20 -10.91 1.58
N CYS A 109 3.01 -10.03 0.60
CA CYS A 109 2.88 -10.38 -0.81
C CYS A 109 4.24 -10.46 -1.52
N SER A 110 4.42 -11.48 -2.35
CA SER A 110 5.51 -11.54 -3.33
C SER A 110 5.11 -10.75 -4.59
N PHE A 111 6.05 -10.06 -5.23
CA PHE A 111 5.82 -9.26 -6.44
C PHE A 111 6.59 -9.83 -7.63
N PRO A 112 6.12 -9.59 -8.88
CA PRO A 112 6.82 -10.04 -10.09
C PRO A 112 8.25 -9.49 -10.16
N SER A 113 9.20 -10.31 -10.59
CA SER A 113 10.61 -9.90 -10.70
C SER A 113 10.87 -8.84 -11.78
N ASP A 114 10.01 -8.75 -12.79
CA ASP A 114 10.07 -7.79 -13.90
C ASP A 114 9.26 -6.50 -13.64
N LEU A 115 8.46 -6.50 -12.56
CA LEU A 115 7.83 -5.31 -12.02
C LEU A 115 8.89 -4.51 -11.27
N ASP A 116 9.41 -3.47 -11.91
CA ASP A 116 10.17 -2.45 -11.19
C ASP A 116 9.23 -1.53 -10.40
N GLN A 117 9.79 -0.87 -9.39
CA GLN A 117 9.03 0.00 -8.50
C GLN A 117 8.43 1.22 -9.23
N ASN A 118 9.06 1.71 -10.31
CA ASN A 118 8.51 2.82 -11.10
C ASN A 118 7.21 2.42 -11.79
N LYS A 119 7.17 1.22 -12.38
CA LYS A 119 5.96 0.68 -13.01
C LYS A 119 4.85 0.51 -11.97
N PHE A 120 5.16 -0.04 -10.81
CA PHE A 120 4.18 -0.17 -9.72
C PHE A 120 3.65 1.19 -9.24
N ILE A 121 4.55 2.16 -8.98
CA ILE A 121 4.17 3.53 -8.62
C ILE A 121 3.23 4.11 -9.68
N LYS A 122 3.57 3.99 -10.97
CA LYS A 122 2.72 4.50 -12.06
C LYS A 122 1.33 3.86 -12.06
N SER A 123 1.24 2.56 -11.78
CA SER A 123 -0.03 1.83 -11.72
C SER A 123 -0.94 2.32 -10.60
N ILE A 124 -0.39 2.66 -9.42
CA ILE A 124 -1.20 3.11 -8.28
C ILE A 124 -1.32 4.63 -8.16
N THR A 125 -0.46 5.42 -8.83
CA THR A 125 -0.47 6.89 -8.78
C THR A 125 -1.87 7.49 -9.01
N PRO A 126 -2.70 6.99 -9.96
CA PRO A 126 -4.04 7.53 -10.18
C PRO A 126 -4.97 7.43 -8.96
N ILE A 127 -4.72 6.46 -8.05
CA ILE A 127 -5.56 6.25 -6.87
C ILE A 127 -4.98 6.85 -5.59
N LEU A 128 -3.69 7.14 -5.54
CA LEU A 128 -3.02 7.71 -4.36
C LEU A 128 -3.72 8.96 -3.77
N PRO A 129 -4.30 9.89 -4.56
CA PRO A 129 -5.03 11.03 -4.01
C PRO A 129 -6.29 10.65 -3.21
N MET A 130 -6.80 9.43 -3.34
CA MET A 130 -8.00 8.94 -2.65
C MET A 130 -7.67 8.02 -1.46
N VAL A 131 -6.49 7.40 -1.48
CA VAL A 131 -6.07 6.46 -0.43
C VAL A 131 -5.79 7.22 0.87
N GLU A 132 -6.44 6.77 1.94
CA GLU A 132 -6.27 7.28 3.30
C GLU A 132 -5.43 6.34 4.16
N ASN A 133 -5.60 5.03 3.95
CA ASN A 133 -4.89 3.98 4.66
C ASN A 133 -4.13 3.13 3.64
N LEU A 134 -2.81 3.20 3.71
CA LEU A 134 -1.92 2.41 2.87
C LEU A 134 -1.11 1.46 3.75
N GLU A 135 -1.18 0.18 3.45
CA GLU A 135 -0.35 -0.83 4.09
C GLU A 135 0.37 -1.63 3.03
N ILE A 136 1.70 -1.61 3.04
CA ILE A 136 2.53 -2.52 2.26
C ILE A 136 3.64 -3.04 3.17
N THR A 137 3.55 -4.31 3.60
CA THR A 137 4.44 -4.88 4.61
C THR A 137 5.13 -6.15 4.14
N GLY A 138 6.26 -6.46 4.77
CA GLY A 138 6.93 -7.76 4.60
C GLY A 138 7.60 -7.96 3.23
N THR A 139 7.79 -6.89 2.45
CA THR A 139 8.34 -6.99 1.09
C THR A 139 9.62 -6.17 0.92
N PRO A 140 10.68 -6.72 0.30
CA PRO A 140 11.87 -5.95 -0.06
C PRO A 140 11.65 -5.05 -1.29
N PHE A 141 10.52 -5.23 -1.99
CA PHE A 141 10.18 -4.52 -3.23
C PHE A 141 10.02 -3.01 -3.01
N VAL A 142 9.45 -2.61 -1.87
CA VAL A 142 9.19 -1.21 -1.54
C VAL A 142 10.43 -0.58 -0.87
N ASN A 143 10.85 0.58 -1.40
CA ASN A 143 11.97 1.39 -0.92
C ASN A 143 11.63 2.90 -0.90
N ASP A 144 12.59 3.75 -0.53
CA ASP A 144 12.40 5.19 -0.38
C ASP A 144 11.87 5.93 -1.62
N GLN A 145 12.05 5.40 -2.83
CA GLN A 145 11.45 5.96 -4.04
C GLN A 145 9.91 5.90 -4.00
N PHE A 146 9.36 4.85 -3.39
CA PHE A 146 7.93 4.76 -3.13
C PHE A 146 7.51 5.80 -2.11
N GLY A 147 8.28 5.97 -1.04
CA GLY A 147 8.09 7.04 -0.05
C GLY A 147 7.97 8.43 -0.69
N PHE A 148 8.86 8.74 -1.64
CA PHE A 148 8.79 9.98 -2.42
C PHE A 148 7.51 10.09 -3.26
N ALA A 149 7.07 9.00 -3.91
CA ALA A 149 5.82 8.99 -4.66
C ALA A 149 4.60 9.23 -3.76
N LEU A 150 4.57 8.63 -2.56
CA LEU A 150 3.52 8.87 -1.58
C LEU A 150 3.49 10.33 -1.11
N ALA A 151 4.67 10.92 -0.85
CA ALA A 151 4.79 12.34 -0.51
C ALA A 151 4.25 13.25 -1.62
N LYS A 152 4.52 12.88 -2.89
CA LYS A 152 4.14 13.67 -4.05
C LYS A 152 2.66 13.55 -4.44
N PHE A 153 2.05 12.39 -4.31
CA PHE A 153 0.72 12.11 -4.87
C PHE A 153 -0.34 11.70 -3.85
N GLY A 154 0.06 11.21 -2.68
CA GLY A 154 -0.84 10.64 -1.67
C GLY A 154 -1.50 11.68 -0.76
N PHE A 155 -2.15 12.70 -1.30
CA PHE A 155 -2.64 13.86 -0.53
C PHE A 155 -3.67 13.51 0.56
N SER A 156 -4.35 12.38 0.40
CA SER A 156 -5.34 11.87 1.37
C SER A 156 -4.78 10.92 2.42
N LEU A 157 -3.49 10.58 2.37
CA LEU A 157 -2.92 9.64 3.32
C LEU A 157 -3.04 10.17 4.76
N ALA A 158 -3.51 9.29 5.65
CA ALA A 158 -3.59 9.49 7.08
C ALA A 158 -2.76 8.43 7.82
N ASN A 159 -2.78 7.18 7.35
CA ASN A 159 -1.99 6.10 7.91
C ASN A 159 -1.20 5.38 6.82
N VAL A 160 0.10 5.17 7.08
CA VAL A 160 1.03 4.50 6.18
C VAL A 160 1.80 3.43 6.96
N ASN A 161 1.50 2.16 6.72
CA ASN A 161 2.18 1.05 7.34
C ASN A 161 3.16 0.42 6.33
N LEU A 162 4.47 0.53 6.62
CA LEU A 162 5.56 -0.01 5.79
C LEU A 162 6.45 -0.97 6.58
N GLN A 163 5.88 -1.64 7.59
CA GLN A 163 6.61 -2.57 8.42
C GLN A 163 7.31 -3.66 7.61
N ARG A 164 8.50 -4.07 8.08
CA ARG A 164 9.33 -5.13 7.47
C ARG A 164 9.76 -4.85 6.03
N CYS A 165 9.53 -3.65 5.49
CA CYS A 165 10.06 -3.22 4.20
C CYS A 165 11.51 -2.75 4.37
N GLN A 166 12.46 -3.68 4.21
CA GLN A 166 13.87 -3.49 4.56
C GLN A 166 14.60 -2.41 3.76
N ASN A 167 14.00 -1.84 2.72
CA ASN A 167 14.58 -0.78 1.90
C ASN A 167 13.95 0.60 2.16
N ILE A 168 13.10 0.71 3.19
CA ILE A 168 12.60 1.98 3.72
C ILE A 168 13.57 2.52 4.77
N SER A 169 13.94 3.80 4.64
CA SER A 169 14.83 4.51 5.56
C SER A 169 14.25 5.86 5.98
N ALA A 170 15.04 6.68 6.68
CA ALA A 170 14.71 8.05 7.03
C ALA A 170 14.38 8.94 5.81
N ILE A 171 14.87 8.60 4.61
CA ILE A 171 14.61 9.34 3.37
C ILE A 171 13.13 9.35 3.03
N THR A 172 12.39 8.28 3.32
CA THR A 172 10.94 8.22 3.14
C THR A 172 10.25 9.35 3.90
N ILE A 173 10.54 9.51 5.20
CA ILE A 173 9.95 10.58 6.02
C ILE A 173 10.43 11.97 5.56
N ALA A 174 11.73 12.11 5.28
CA ALA A 174 12.29 13.37 4.78
C ALA A 174 11.65 13.83 3.46
N SER A 175 11.20 12.89 2.61
CA SER A 175 10.48 13.21 1.38
C SER A 175 9.15 13.90 1.65
N PHE A 176 8.42 13.52 2.70
CA PHE A 176 7.18 14.21 3.09
C PHE A 176 7.45 15.63 3.62
N CYS A 177 8.55 15.85 4.33
CA CYS A 177 8.91 17.17 4.84
C CYS A 177 9.37 18.15 3.76
N THR A 178 9.86 17.65 2.62
CA THR A 178 10.55 18.44 1.59
C THR A 178 9.81 18.52 0.26
N CYS A 179 8.79 17.69 0.04
CA CYS A 179 8.04 17.70 -1.21
C CYS A 179 7.12 18.94 -1.30
N THR A 180 7.32 19.74 -2.35
CA THR A 180 6.61 21.01 -2.61
C THR A 180 5.12 20.87 -2.95
N GLY A 181 4.60 19.64 -3.10
CA GLY A 181 3.17 19.36 -3.24
C GLY A 181 2.43 19.15 -1.91
N SER A 182 3.13 19.20 -0.78
CA SER A 182 2.56 18.91 0.54
C SER A 182 1.71 20.04 1.12
N ASP A 183 1.71 21.22 0.50
CA ASP A 183 0.99 22.42 0.96
C ASP A 183 -0.54 22.25 1.07
N GLU A 184 -1.12 21.36 0.26
CA GLU A 184 -2.57 21.12 0.28
C GLU A 184 -3.01 20.18 1.41
N ARG A 185 -2.06 19.52 2.09
CA ARG A 185 -2.39 18.52 3.11
C ARG A 185 -2.55 19.19 4.47
N LYS A 186 -3.72 19.00 5.07
CA LYS A 186 -4.11 19.56 6.37
C LYS A 186 -4.09 18.55 7.52
N ARG A 187 -3.98 17.26 7.19
CA ARG A 187 -4.04 16.17 8.16
C ARG A 187 -2.65 15.61 8.50
N PRO A 188 -2.37 15.30 9.78
CA PRO A 188 -1.22 14.52 10.17
C PRO A 188 -1.18 13.16 9.47
N ILE A 189 0.02 12.65 9.24
CA ILE A 189 0.24 11.30 8.71
C ILE A 189 0.97 10.48 9.75
N VAL A 190 0.44 9.30 10.06
CA VAL A 190 1.06 8.33 10.97
C VAL A 190 1.73 7.24 10.15
N PHE A 191 3.03 7.05 10.38
CA PHE A 191 3.83 6.01 9.75
C PHE A 191 4.15 4.90 10.75
N ASP A 192 4.01 3.64 10.33
CA ASP A 192 4.56 2.49 11.05
C ASP A 192 5.73 1.90 10.25
N LEU A 193 6.93 1.97 10.84
CA LEU A 193 8.21 1.67 10.19
C LEU A 193 9.00 0.59 10.94
N HIS A 194 8.33 -0.25 11.74
CA HIS A 194 8.97 -1.36 12.45
C HIS A 194 9.72 -2.31 11.51
N SER A 195 10.91 -2.76 11.91
CA SER A 195 11.78 -3.65 11.13
C SER A 195 12.14 -3.15 9.72
N THR A 196 12.36 -1.84 9.59
CA THR A 196 12.91 -1.19 8.38
C THR A 196 14.35 -0.72 8.62
N LYS A 197 14.96 -0.02 7.66
CA LYS A 197 16.25 0.69 7.84
C LYS A 197 16.06 2.10 8.42
N PHE A 198 14.85 2.45 8.88
CA PHE A 198 14.60 3.75 9.47
C PHE A 198 15.47 3.96 10.73
N ASN A 199 16.14 5.11 10.78
CA ASN A 199 16.95 5.54 11.91
C ASN A 199 16.64 7.01 12.22
N VAL A 200 16.43 7.31 13.50
CA VAL A 200 16.03 8.64 13.97
C VAL A 200 17.17 9.66 13.80
N ASP A 201 18.41 9.27 14.10
CA ASP A 201 19.58 10.15 13.99
C ASP A 201 19.85 10.51 12.52
N ASP A 202 19.64 9.57 11.60
CA ASP A 202 19.71 9.82 10.16
C ASP A 202 18.64 10.82 9.72
N LEU A 203 17.41 10.68 10.21
CA LEU A 203 16.34 11.63 9.92
C LEU A 203 16.69 13.02 10.44
N ASP A 204 17.14 13.12 11.69
CA ASP A 204 17.53 14.39 12.30
C ASP A 204 18.63 15.08 11.48
N ARG A 205 19.67 14.34 11.10
CA ARG A 205 20.76 14.84 10.25
C ARG A 205 20.27 15.33 8.88
N ILE A 206 19.36 14.59 8.24
CA ILE A 206 18.77 14.99 6.95
C ILE A 206 17.98 16.29 7.12
N LEU A 207 17.10 16.37 8.12
CA LEU A 207 16.23 17.53 8.35
C LEU A 207 17.02 18.78 8.78
N HIS A 208 18.18 18.63 9.41
CA HIS A 208 19.06 19.74 9.78
C HIS A 208 20.06 20.12 8.69
N HIS A 209 20.09 19.40 7.57
CA HIS A 209 21.00 19.70 6.48
C HIS A 209 20.73 21.09 5.89
N PRO A 210 21.75 21.96 5.70
CA PRO A 210 21.57 23.37 5.30
C PRO A 210 20.75 23.57 4.02
N VAL A 211 20.84 22.63 3.09
CA VAL A 211 20.11 22.65 1.81
C VAL A 211 18.60 22.47 1.98
N LEU A 212 18.18 21.74 3.02
CA LEU A 212 16.76 21.46 3.31
C LEU A 212 16.18 22.45 4.34
N ARG A 213 17.02 23.32 4.92
CA ARG A 213 16.66 24.21 6.02
C ARG A 213 15.78 25.39 5.59
N GLN A 214 15.68 25.69 4.31
CA GLN A 214 15.07 26.96 3.87
C GLN A 214 13.54 26.98 3.92
N GLU A 215 12.84 25.84 3.92
CA GLU A 215 11.37 25.81 4.00
C GLU A 215 10.87 24.50 4.66
N LYS A 216 11.11 24.32 5.97
CA LYS A 216 10.49 23.19 6.70
C LYS A 216 8.97 23.41 6.77
N LEU A 217 8.24 22.73 5.89
CA LEU A 217 6.78 22.78 5.85
C LEU A 217 6.12 21.90 6.93
N TRP A 218 6.84 20.87 7.42
CA TRP A 218 6.31 19.87 8.32
C TRP A 218 7.20 19.60 9.53
N ASP A 219 6.57 19.45 10.70
CA ASP A 219 7.17 18.94 11.91
C ASP A 219 7.07 17.41 11.97
N VAL A 220 8.09 16.80 12.56
CA VAL A 220 8.12 15.36 12.82
C VAL A 220 8.03 15.14 14.32
N ASN A 221 6.97 14.46 14.74
CA ASN A 221 6.79 14.04 16.12
C ASN A 221 7.14 12.55 16.26
N LEU A 222 8.14 12.28 17.11
CA LEU A 222 8.64 10.95 17.43
C LEU A 222 8.04 10.38 18.73
N ALA A 223 6.91 10.93 19.19
CA ALA A 223 6.30 10.66 20.50
C ALA A 223 6.00 9.19 20.81
N ASP A 224 5.93 8.30 19.82
CA ASP A 224 5.64 6.87 20.02
C ASP A 224 6.84 5.96 19.70
N LEU A 225 8.06 6.38 20.04
CA LEU A 225 9.18 5.44 20.30
C LEU A 225 8.85 4.61 21.56
N ARG A 226 7.91 3.67 21.45
CA ARG A 226 7.56 2.77 22.55
C ARG A 226 8.70 1.78 22.75
N HIS A 227 9.63 2.16 23.62
CA HIS A 227 10.74 1.36 24.15
C HIS A 227 10.33 0.03 24.84
N LEU A 228 9.07 -0.40 24.74
CA LEU A 228 8.56 -1.66 25.28
C LEU A 228 8.13 -2.67 24.21
N THR A 229 8.00 -2.28 22.92
CA THR A 229 7.50 -3.18 21.85
C THR A 229 8.35 -3.20 20.58
N GLY A 230 9.44 -2.42 20.53
CA GLY A 230 10.31 -2.32 19.35
C GLY A 230 9.67 -1.57 18.17
N ARG A 231 8.37 -1.27 18.20
CA ARG A 231 7.65 -0.55 17.15
C ARG A 231 8.17 0.89 17.00
N ILE A 232 8.34 1.30 15.75
CA ILE A 232 8.73 2.66 15.38
C ILE A 232 7.53 3.29 14.68
N THR A 233 6.90 4.24 15.36
CA THR A 233 5.82 5.05 14.81
C THR A 233 6.28 6.50 14.68
N VAL A 234 6.04 7.11 13.53
CA VAL A 234 6.45 8.48 13.22
C VAL A 234 5.22 9.27 12.77
N THR A 235 4.97 10.42 13.37
CA THR A 235 3.89 11.32 12.95
C THR A 235 4.47 12.55 12.27
N VAL A 236 3.94 12.90 11.09
CA VAL A 236 4.38 14.06 10.31
C VAL A 236 3.20 15.04 10.24
N THR A 237 3.39 16.29 10.68
CA THR A 237 2.35 17.33 10.79
C THR A 237 2.71 18.59 10.02
N ASN A 238 1.76 19.17 9.27
CA ASN A 238 1.99 20.41 8.51
C ASN A 238 1.93 21.62 9.44
N ASN A 239 2.97 22.45 9.40
CA ASN A 239 3.08 23.62 10.28
C ASN A 239 2.28 24.83 9.81
N LYS A 240 1.79 24.84 8.55
CA LYS A 240 1.01 25.96 8.02
C LYS A 240 -0.33 26.18 8.74
N ASP A 241 -0.90 25.14 9.36
CA ASP A 241 -2.16 25.24 10.11
C ASP A 241 -1.95 25.63 11.59
N ASN A 242 -0.71 25.55 12.09
CA ASN A 242 -0.37 26.03 13.42
C ASN A 242 0.14 27.47 13.32
N GLY A 243 -0.78 28.43 13.45
CA GLY A 243 -0.48 29.85 13.61
C GLY A 243 0.30 30.21 14.88
N TYR A 244 1.18 29.33 15.38
CA TYR A 244 2.02 29.57 16.54
C TYR A 244 3.43 29.01 16.34
N THR A 245 4.35 29.95 16.32
CA THR A 245 5.80 29.85 16.51
C THR A 245 6.13 28.97 17.72
N VAL A 246 7.12 28.07 17.60
CA VAL A 246 8.02 27.74 18.71
C VAL A 246 9.44 27.60 18.16
N PHE A 247 10.30 28.49 18.63
CA PHE A 247 11.76 28.39 18.51
C PHE A 247 12.28 27.39 19.54
N TYR A 248 13.31 26.64 19.16
CA TYR A 248 14.40 26.25 20.05
C TYR A 248 15.73 26.49 19.33
#